data_AF-A0A522TMW7-F1
#
_entry.id   AF-A0A522TMW7-F1
#
_cell.length_a   1.000
_cell.length_b   1.000
_cell.length_c   1.000
_cell.angle_alpha   90.00
_cell.angle_beta   90.00
_cell.angle_gamma   90.00
#
_symmetry.space_group_name_H-M   'P 1'
#
loop_
_entity.id
_entity.type
_entity.pdbx_description
1 polymer ?
#
loop_
_entity_poly.entity_id
_entity_poly.type
_entity_poly.pdbx_seq_one_letter_code
_entity_poly.pdbx_strand_id
1 'polypeptide(L)'
;MKSKTNRHNRDGGRFLALPHVVMESEAFKSLTGQQIKLLLDIAMQLTVGNFNNGQLSASWRYLSEERGWTSKNTIRRALTALEDRGLIFCTRKGRLPKVAAWYAITWAPLHHQTGMDVGPQSLPRGEYARWAPKNRAPCPKSVLMSLPIGPKSVLTA
;
A
#
# COMPACT_ATOMS: atom_id res chain seq x y z
N MET A 1 2.72 25.82 30.30
CA MET A 1 1.42 25.88 29.58
C MET A 1 1.20 24.57 28.83
N LYS A 2 0.21 23.76 29.20
CA LYS A 2 -0.15 22.54 28.45
C LYS A 2 -1.06 22.97 27.30
N SER A 3 -0.60 22.87 26.05
CA SER A 3 -1.44 23.10 24.88
C SER A 3 -2.60 22.08 24.88
N LYS A 4 -3.83 22.55 25.10
CA LYS A 4 -5.04 21.78 24.81
C LYS A 4 -5.17 21.72 23.29
N THR A 5 -4.61 20.69 22.66
CA THR A 5 -4.90 20.42 21.24
C THR A 5 -6.39 20.09 21.11
N ASN A 6 -7.13 20.97 20.42
CA ASN A 6 -8.53 20.79 20.06
C ASN A 6 -8.75 19.41 19.42
N ARG A 7 -9.37 18.49 20.16
CA ARG A 7 -9.83 17.18 19.65
C ARG A 7 -11.16 17.30 18.88
N HIS A 8 -11.51 18.50 18.45
CA HIS A 8 -12.84 18.82 17.92
C HIS A 8 -12.91 18.84 16.39
N ASN A 9 -11.80 18.56 15.67
CA ASN A 9 -11.75 18.68 14.20
C ASN A 9 -11.27 17.41 13.48
N ARG A 10 -11.31 16.25 14.13
CA ARG A 10 -11.03 14.95 13.50
C ARG A 10 -11.64 13.82 14.28
N ASP A 11 -11.95 12.74 13.59
CA ASP A 11 -12.33 11.49 14.23
C ASP A 11 -11.24 11.01 15.19
N GLY A 12 -11.66 10.46 16.33
CA GLY A 12 -10.76 9.92 17.33
C GLY A 12 -10.11 8.62 16.85
N GLY A 13 -8.99 8.25 17.49
CA GLY A 13 -8.37 6.93 17.31
C GLY A 13 -6.97 6.97 16.69
N ARG A 14 -6.64 5.89 16.00
CA ARG A 14 -5.31 5.60 15.45
C ARG A 14 -5.27 5.96 13.97
N PHE A 15 -4.11 6.40 13.50
CA PHE A 15 -3.87 6.74 12.10
C PHE A 15 -2.86 5.77 11.49
N LEU A 16 -3.07 5.43 10.22
CA LEU A 16 -2.06 4.76 9.42
C LEU A 16 -1.10 5.81 8.86
N ALA A 17 0.15 5.78 9.32
CA ALA A 17 1.20 6.61 8.76
C ALA A 17 1.67 6.04 7.41
N LEU A 18 1.26 6.67 6.31
CA LEU A 18 1.76 6.41 4.97
C LEU A 18 2.61 7.62 4.53
N PRO A 19 3.95 7.53 4.53
CA PRO A 19 4.82 8.64 4.18
C PRO A 19 4.65 9.11 2.73
N HIS A 20 4.77 10.41 2.50
CA HIS A 20 4.74 10.99 1.15
C HIS A 20 5.77 10.36 0.21
N VAL A 21 6.99 10.08 0.69
CA VAL A 21 8.02 9.39 -0.10
C VAL A 21 7.58 8.01 -0.62
N VAL A 22 6.71 7.31 0.11
CA VAL A 22 6.12 6.05 -0.36
C VAL A 22 5.11 6.34 -1.46
N MET A 23 4.18 7.27 -1.24
CA MET A 23 3.13 7.62 -2.20
C MET A 23 3.68 8.22 -3.50
N GLU A 24 4.80 8.93 -3.41
CA GLU A 24 5.49 9.56 -4.54
C GLU A 24 6.38 8.58 -5.32
N SER A 25 6.64 7.38 -4.78
CA SER A 25 7.41 6.35 -5.48
C SER A 25 6.66 5.79 -6.69
N GLU A 26 7.42 5.40 -7.73
CA GLU A 26 6.86 4.75 -8.91
C GLU A 26 6.22 3.39 -8.55
N ALA A 27 6.74 2.71 -7.52
CA ALA A 27 6.13 1.51 -6.93
C ALA A 27 4.67 1.76 -6.55
N PHE A 28 4.41 2.80 -5.75
CA PHE A 28 3.06 3.09 -5.29
C PHE A 28 2.16 3.62 -6.42
N LYS A 29 2.65 4.54 -7.23
CA LYS A 29 1.89 5.14 -8.35
C LYS A 29 1.45 4.11 -9.39
N SER A 30 2.21 3.02 -9.56
CA SER A 30 1.89 1.96 -10.51
C SER A 30 0.86 0.93 -9.99
N LEU A 31 0.37 1.08 -8.76
CA LEU A 31 -0.61 0.17 -8.18
C LEU A 31 -2.01 0.40 -8.74
N THR A 32 -2.78 -0.68 -8.85
CA THR A 32 -4.23 -0.60 -9.09
C THR A 32 -4.97 -0.32 -7.78
N GLY A 33 -6.23 0.16 -7.87
CA GLY A 33 -7.04 0.44 -6.68
C GLY A 33 -7.21 -0.75 -5.74
N GLN A 34 -7.29 -1.97 -6.27
CA GLN A 34 -7.35 -3.20 -5.45
C GLN A 34 -6.04 -3.46 -4.71
N GLN A 35 -4.89 -3.21 -5.36
CA GLN A 35 -3.59 -3.40 -4.73
C GLN A 35 -3.35 -2.36 -3.64
N ILE A 36 -3.76 -1.10 -3.86
CA ILE A 36 -3.74 -0.05 -2.84
C ILE A 36 -4.63 -0.44 -1.67
N LYS A 37 -5.87 -0.89 -1.93
CA LYS A 37 -6.78 -1.37 -0.86
C LYS A 37 -6.12 -2.47 -0.03
N LEU A 38 -5.51 -3.46 -0.66
CA LEU A 38 -4.86 -4.56 0.07
C LEU A 38 -3.69 -4.05 0.92
N LEU A 39 -2.86 -3.15 0.36
CA LEU A 39 -1.76 -2.54 1.09
C LEU A 39 -2.25 -1.83 2.36
N LEU A 40 -3.33 -1.05 2.24
CA LEU A 40 -3.95 -0.36 3.37
C LEU A 40 -4.57 -1.33 4.37
N ASP A 41 -5.20 -2.42 3.90
CA ASP A 41 -5.78 -3.45 4.76
C ASP A 41 -4.71 -4.20 5.58
N ILE A 42 -3.56 -4.47 4.97
CA ILE A 42 -2.40 -5.05 5.67
C ILE A 42 -1.84 -4.03 6.67
N ALA A 43 -1.58 -2.80 6.22
CA ALA A 43 -0.90 -1.80 7.03
C ALA A 43 -1.76 -1.28 8.21
N MET A 44 -3.08 -1.29 8.10
CA MET A 44 -3.98 -0.88 9.21
C MET A 44 -3.82 -1.77 10.46
N GLN A 45 -3.33 -3.00 10.31
CA GLN A 45 -3.06 -3.90 11.44
C GLN A 45 -1.88 -3.46 12.31
N LEU A 46 -1.05 -2.51 11.86
CA LEU A 46 0.07 -2.01 12.66
C LEU A 46 -0.40 -1.59 14.04
N THR A 47 0.42 -1.76 15.07
CA THR A 47 0.18 -1.28 16.44
C THR A 47 0.79 0.10 16.67
N VAL A 48 0.48 0.73 17.81
CA VAL A 48 1.16 1.97 18.21
C VAL A 48 2.65 1.66 18.35
N GLY A 49 3.51 2.41 17.65
CA GLY A 49 4.95 2.15 17.61
C GLY A 49 5.39 1.07 16.60
N ASN A 50 4.46 0.50 15.83
CA ASN A 50 4.74 -0.51 14.78
C ASN A 50 5.43 -1.80 15.27
N PHE A 51 5.27 -2.15 16.55
CA PHE A 51 5.95 -3.31 17.18
C PHE A 51 5.54 -4.67 16.61
N ASN A 52 4.44 -4.74 15.86
CA ASN A 52 4.01 -5.96 15.16
C ASN A 52 4.34 -5.93 13.67
N ASN A 53 5.14 -4.98 13.19
CA ASN A 53 5.56 -4.96 11.79
C ASN A 53 6.42 -6.19 11.51
N GLY A 54 5.92 -7.08 10.66
CA GLY A 54 6.45 -8.43 10.44
C GLY A 54 5.52 -9.56 10.88
N GLN A 55 4.39 -9.25 11.52
CA GLN A 55 3.32 -10.20 11.85
C GLN A 55 1.96 -9.80 11.23
N LEU A 56 1.98 -8.95 10.20
CA LEU A 56 0.76 -8.50 9.54
C LEU A 56 0.17 -9.64 8.70
N SER A 57 -1.14 -9.86 8.82
CA SER A 57 -1.83 -10.96 8.16
C SER A 57 -2.46 -10.53 6.84
N ALA A 58 -2.39 -11.38 5.83
CA ALA A 58 -3.22 -11.30 4.63
C ALA A 58 -4.02 -12.58 4.43
N SER A 59 -4.43 -13.22 5.53
CA SER A 59 -5.21 -14.46 5.48
C SER A 59 -6.58 -14.23 4.85
N TRP A 60 -7.08 -15.25 4.14
CA TRP A 60 -8.41 -15.18 3.51
C TRP A 60 -9.48 -14.82 4.53
N ARG A 61 -9.51 -15.51 5.67
CA ARG A 61 -10.50 -15.31 6.72
C ARG A 61 -10.56 -13.84 7.18
N TYR A 62 -9.40 -13.27 7.54
CA TYR A 62 -9.30 -11.87 7.96
C TYR A 62 -9.80 -10.93 6.86
N LEU A 63 -9.31 -11.11 5.63
CA LEU A 63 -9.65 -10.22 4.53
C LEU A 63 -11.12 -10.32 4.11
N SER A 64 -11.72 -11.51 4.14
CA SER A 64 -13.12 -11.69 3.77
C SER A 64 -14.07 -11.24 4.86
N GLU A 65 -13.84 -11.66 6.11
CA GLU A 65 -14.78 -11.42 7.22
C GLU A 65 -14.68 -9.98 7.75
N GLU A 66 -13.48 -9.40 7.81
CA GLU A 66 -13.27 -8.08 8.42
C GLU A 66 -13.07 -6.95 7.40
N ARG A 67 -12.57 -7.27 6.20
CA ARG A 67 -12.15 -6.26 5.20
C ARG A 67 -12.96 -6.27 3.91
N GLY A 68 -13.96 -7.15 3.80
CA GLY A 68 -14.91 -7.21 2.70
C GLY A 68 -14.36 -7.77 1.38
N TRP A 69 -13.29 -8.57 1.40
CA TRP A 69 -12.77 -9.19 0.19
C TRP A 69 -13.58 -10.41 -0.24
N THR A 70 -13.89 -10.49 -1.53
CA THR A 70 -14.72 -11.56 -2.10
C THR A 70 -13.97 -12.52 -3.01
N SER A 71 -12.70 -12.24 -3.36
CA SER A 71 -11.92 -13.04 -4.30
C SER A 71 -10.50 -13.33 -3.80
N LYS A 72 -10.22 -14.62 -3.57
CA LYS A 72 -8.86 -15.12 -3.26
C LYS A 72 -7.87 -14.85 -4.38
N ASN A 73 -8.30 -14.97 -5.64
CA ASN A 73 -7.45 -14.73 -6.80
C ASN A 73 -7.01 -13.27 -6.87
N THR A 74 -7.91 -12.34 -6.54
CA THR A 74 -7.59 -10.91 -6.51
C THR A 74 -6.57 -10.61 -5.42
N ILE A 75 -6.77 -11.15 -4.21
CA ILE A 75 -5.81 -11.02 -3.10
C ILE A 75 -4.44 -11.57 -3.52
N ARG A 76 -4.40 -12.77 -4.11
CA ARG A 76 -3.13 -13.40 -4.55
C ARG A 76 -2.39 -12.51 -5.56
N ARG A 77 -3.08 -12.03 -6.59
CA ARG A 77 -2.49 -11.12 -7.60
C ARG A 77 -2.00 -9.82 -6.98
N ALA A 78 -2.76 -9.28 -6.00
CA ALA A 78 -2.38 -8.06 -5.31
C ALA A 78 -1.16 -8.27 -4.40
N LEU A 79 -1.09 -9.37 -3.64
CA LEU A 79 0.08 -9.73 -2.84
C LEU A 79 1.34 -9.81 -3.70
N THR A 80 1.29 -10.57 -4.80
CA THR A 80 2.42 -10.70 -5.72
C THR A 80 2.88 -9.34 -6.27
N ALA A 81 1.93 -8.46 -6.60
CA ALA A 81 2.25 -7.12 -7.10
C ALA A 81 2.90 -6.22 -6.04
N LEU A 82 2.45 -6.32 -4.78
CA LEU A 82 2.99 -5.54 -3.65
C LEU A 82 4.38 -6.03 -3.24
N GLU A 83 4.63 -7.34 -3.29
CA GLU A 83 5.94 -7.95 -3.06
C GLU A 83 6.93 -7.57 -4.18
N ASP A 84 6.55 -7.70 -5.46
CA ASP A 84 7.40 -7.29 -6.59
C ASP A 84 7.80 -5.80 -6.52
N ARG A 85 6.92 -4.96 -5.99
CA ARG A 85 7.15 -3.52 -5.78
C ARG A 85 7.91 -3.17 -4.52
N GLY A 86 8.25 -4.17 -3.69
CA GLY A 86 8.96 -3.94 -2.42
C GLY A 86 8.17 -3.06 -1.45
N LEU A 87 6.83 -3.03 -1.52
CA LEU A 87 5.96 -2.30 -0.60
C LEU A 87 5.60 -3.14 0.63
N ILE A 88 5.54 -4.47 0.45
CA ILE A 88 5.44 -5.45 1.52
C ILE A 88 6.54 -6.49 1.38
N PHE A 89 6.84 -7.17 2.49
CA PHE A 89 7.83 -8.22 2.56
C PHE A 89 7.29 -9.41 3.34
N CYS A 90 7.33 -10.62 2.77
CA CYS A 90 6.89 -11.84 3.45
C CYS A 90 7.92 -12.27 4.49
N THR A 91 7.56 -12.18 5.77
CA THR A 91 8.41 -12.54 6.92
C THR A 91 8.21 -13.99 7.36
N ARG A 92 7.06 -14.58 7.02
CA ARG A 92 6.77 -16.00 7.26
C ARG A 92 5.92 -16.55 6.14
N LYS A 93 6.34 -17.66 5.53
CA LYS A 93 5.58 -18.34 4.49
C LYS A 93 4.44 -19.13 5.11
N GLY A 94 3.26 -19.00 4.50
CA GLY A 94 2.10 -19.81 4.87
C GLY A 94 2.34 -21.29 4.51
N ARG A 95 1.99 -22.20 5.41
CA ARG A 95 2.07 -23.65 5.23
C ARG A 95 0.80 -24.30 5.79
N LEU A 96 0.22 -25.25 5.05
CA LEU A 96 -0.91 -26.02 5.54
C LEU A 96 -0.46 -26.96 6.67
N PRO A 97 -1.32 -27.27 7.66
CA PRO A 97 -2.70 -26.80 7.83
C PRO A 97 -2.85 -25.52 8.67
N LYS A 98 -1.85 -25.12 9.48
CA LYS A 98 -2.02 -24.12 10.56
C LYS A 98 -1.06 -22.91 10.52
N VAL A 99 -0.22 -22.78 9.50
CA VAL A 99 0.75 -21.68 9.43
C VAL A 99 0.23 -20.59 8.49
N ALA A 100 -0.19 -19.47 9.05
CA ALA A 100 -0.55 -18.28 8.28
C ALA A 100 0.69 -17.53 7.81
N ALA A 101 0.65 -17.00 6.58
CA ALA A 101 1.68 -16.11 6.08
C ALA A 101 1.68 -14.79 6.87
N TRP A 102 2.88 -14.26 7.13
CA TRP A 102 3.07 -12.96 7.73
C TRP A 102 3.82 -12.03 6.80
N TYR A 103 3.51 -10.74 6.94
CA TYR A 103 4.08 -9.67 6.14
C TYR A 103 4.55 -8.52 7.02
N ALA A 104 5.50 -7.75 6.48
CA ALA A 104 5.91 -6.45 6.96
C ALA A 104 5.67 -5.40 5.87
N ILE A 105 5.36 -4.17 6.27
CA ILE A 105 5.51 -3.01 5.38
C ILE A 105 6.99 -2.56 5.39
N THR A 106 7.46 -2.04 4.25
CA THR A 106 8.89 -1.74 4.05
C THR A 106 9.29 -0.29 4.37
N TRP A 107 8.35 0.57 4.78
CA TRP A 107 8.64 1.92 5.27
C TRP A 107 8.69 2.05 6.79
N ALA A 108 8.37 0.98 7.53
CA ALA A 108 8.55 0.90 8.99
C ALA A 108 9.65 -0.12 9.35
N PRO A 109 10.30 -0.01 10.51
CA PRO A 109 11.29 -1.00 10.95
C PRO A 109 10.64 -2.38 11.14
N LEU A 110 11.38 -3.45 10.84
CA LEU A 110 10.97 -4.81 11.17
C LEU A 110 11.16 -5.04 12.67
N HIS A 111 10.12 -5.52 13.34
CA HIS A 111 10.23 -6.00 14.71
C HIS A 111 10.27 -7.52 14.68
N HIS A 112 11.48 -8.07 14.69
CA HIS A 112 11.67 -9.51 14.60
C HIS A 112 11.12 -10.22 15.84
N GLN A 113 10.37 -11.29 15.60
CA GLN A 113 9.75 -12.09 16.64
C GLN A 113 9.92 -13.58 16.32
N THR A 114 9.80 -14.42 17.35
CA THR A 114 9.87 -15.87 17.21
C THR A 114 8.84 -16.37 16.20
N GLY A 115 9.28 -17.27 15.31
CA GLY A 115 8.43 -17.90 14.29
C GLY A 115 8.43 -17.22 12.93
N MET A 116 9.15 -16.09 12.75
CA MET A 116 9.48 -15.60 11.41
C MET A 116 10.47 -16.55 10.72
N ASP A 117 10.37 -16.68 9.39
CA ASP A 117 11.32 -17.47 8.58
C ASP A 117 12.55 -16.63 8.18
N VAL A 118 12.59 -15.35 8.54
CA VAL A 118 13.61 -14.37 8.16
C VAL A 118 14.34 -13.83 9.39
N GLY A 119 15.63 -13.49 9.26
CA GLY A 119 16.40 -12.91 10.36
C GLY A 119 16.08 -11.42 10.64
N PRO A 120 16.57 -10.85 11.75
CA PRO A 120 16.21 -9.50 12.20
C PRO A 120 16.53 -8.35 11.24
N GLN A 121 17.55 -8.51 10.39
CA GLN A 121 18.00 -7.49 9.42
C GLN A 121 17.56 -7.81 7.98
N SER A 122 16.62 -8.74 7.80
CA SER A 122 16.26 -9.22 6.47
C SER A 122 15.29 -8.30 5.72
N LEU A 123 14.67 -7.32 6.40
CA LEU A 123 13.70 -6.43 5.76
C LEU A 123 14.43 -5.47 4.80
N PRO A 124 14.12 -5.50 3.50
CA PRO A 124 14.69 -4.56 2.54
C PRO A 124 13.96 -3.21 2.66
N ARG A 125 14.32 -2.45 3.69
CA ARG A 125 13.69 -1.15 3.99
C ARG A 125 13.87 -0.19 2.82
N GLY A 126 12.78 0.43 2.38
CA GLY A 126 12.82 1.41 1.29
C GLY A 126 12.94 0.82 -0.12
N GLU A 127 12.79 -0.49 -0.31
CA GLU A 127 12.95 -1.12 -1.62
C GLU A 127 12.00 -0.58 -2.69
N TYR A 128 10.80 -0.16 -2.29
CA TYR A 128 9.85 0.56 -3.14
C TYR A 128 10.43 1.80 -3.84
N ALA A 129 11.43 2.47 -3.25
CA ALA A 129 12.03 3.66 -3.83
C ALA A 129 12.94 3.34 -5.02
N ARG A 130 13.42 2.09 -5.11
CA ARG A 130 14.30 1.62 -6.20
C ARG A 130 13.54 0.90 -7.31
N TRP A 131 12.27 0.56 -7.07
CA TRP A 131 11.47 -0.14 -8.06
C TRP A 131 11.19 0.76 -9.27
N ALA A 132 11.29 0.18 -10.46
CA ALA A 132 10.95 0.84 -11.71
C ALA A 132 10.08 -0.09 -12.57
N PRO A 133 9.13 0.46 -13.34
CA PRO A 133 8.31 -0.35 -14.24
C PRO A 133 9.17 -1.02 -15.32
N LYS A 134 9.06 -2.34 -15.44
CA LYS A 134 9.87 -3.18 -16.34
C LYS A 134 9.70 -2.82 -17.83
N ASN A 135 8.53 -2.31 -18.23
CA ASN A 135 8.26 -1.82 -19.58
C ASN A 135 7.55 -0.46 -19.52
N ARG A 136 8.29 0.64 -19.65
CA ARG A 136 7.68 1.90 -20.07
C ARG A 136 7.60 1.87 -21.59
N ALA A 137 6.40 1.66 -22.15
CA ALA A 137 6.13 2.31 -23.41
C ALA A 137 6.26 3.82 -23.17
N PRO A 138 6.98 4.57 -24.02
CA PRO A 138 6.96 6.03 -23.94
C PRO A 138 5.50 6.47 -23.95
N CYS A 139 5.14 7.41 -23.07
CA CYS A 139 3.86 8.10 -23.17
C CYS A 139 3.73 8.61 -24.62
N PRO A 140 2.65 8.28 -25.37
CA PRO A 140 2.46 8.87 -26.68
C PRO A 140 2.30 10.38 -26.48
N LYS A 141 3.21 11.17 -27.07
CA LYS A 141 3.26 12.64 -26.98
C LYS A 141 2.06 13.34 -27.66
N SER A 142 0.90 12.69 -27.81
CA SER A 142 -0.16 13.12 -28.73
C SER A 142 -1.52 13.40 -28.08
N VAL A 143 -1.58 13.71 -26.79
CA VAL A 143 -2.80 14.31 -26.17
C VAL A 143 -2.55 15.77 -25.84
N LEU A 144 -2.04 16.51 -26.82
CA LEU A 144 -1.98 17.96 -26.82
C LEU A 144 -2.41 18.46 -28.21
N MET A 145 -3.54 17.96 -28.69
CA MET A 145 -4.21 18.51 -29.87
C MET A 145 -5.70 18.71 -29.61
N SER A 146 -6.07 19.99 -29.76
CA SER A 146 -7.39 20.56 -30.05
C SER A 146 -8.52 20.31 -29.05
N LEU A 147 -8.66 21.22 -28.08
CA LEU A 147 -9.98 21.68 -27.67
C LEU A 147 -10.41 22.79 -28.66
N PRO A 148 -11.61 22.73 -29.26
CA PRO A 148 -12.07 23.76 -30.17
C PRO A 148 -12.33 25.07 -29.41
N ILE A 149 -11.76 26.14 -29.94
CA ILE A 149 -11.99 27.54 -29.56
C ILE A 149 -13.49 27.82 -29.69
N GLY A 150 -14.07 28.44 -28.66
CA GLY A 150 -15.50 28.66 -28.50
C GLY A 150 -16.21 29.38 -29.66
N PRO A 151 -17.55 29.33 -29.69
CA PRO A 151 -18.32 29.81 -30.83
C PRO A 151 -18.15 31.32 -31.04
N LYS A 152 -17.97 31.68 -32.31
CA LYS A 152 -17.86 33.05 -32.82
C LYS A 152 -19.16 33.82 -32.58
N SER A 153 -19.01 35.08 -32.18
CA SER A 153 -20.04 36.12 -32.10
C SER A 153 -20.99 36.11 -33.30
N VAL A 154 -22.29 36.21 -33.06
CA VAL A 154 -23.28 36.63 -34.06
C VAL A 154 -23.72 38.05 -33.73
N LEU A 155 -23.39 38.96 -34.65
CA LEU A 155 -23.80 40.36 -34.70
C LEU A 155 -25.09 40.45 -35.51
N THR A 156 -26.12 41.13 -35.00
CA THR A 156 -27.27 41.73 -35.73
C THR A 156 -28.19 42.38 -34.69
N ALA A 157 -28.79 43.55 -34.83
CA ALA A 157 -28.66 44.73 -35.69
C ALA A 157 -29.26 45.90 -34.87
#